data_AF-R7MFW1-F1
#
_entry.id   AF-R7MFW1-F1
#
_cell.length_a   1.000
_cell.length_b   1.000
_cell.length_c   1.000
_cell.angle_alpha   90.00
_cell.angle_beta   90.00
_cell.angle_gamma   90.00
#
_symmetry.space_group_name_H-M   'P 1'
#
loop_
_entity.id
_entity.type
_entity.pdbx_description
1 polymer ?
#
loop_
_entity_poly.entity_id
_entity_poly.type
_entity_poly.pdbx_seq_one_letter_code
_entity_poly.pdbx_strand_id
1 'polypeptide(L)'
;MNITAQMVKELRDKTGAGMMDAKKALVEVDGDMEKATEFLRQKGMASAEKKMGRIAAEGRVDSFIDANGGAMVEVNCETDFVAKNDEFKTLVANMAKHVEDLKPADVDALLATTCPSCDKLIGEALKEKIASIGEKITVRRFVRYEGPVATYIHNGKIGVLLSTDKEDKDLMNDICLHIASSAPKFVSRAEIPQSEIDEETRIEMGKEDLLKKPENIRAKIVEGRVNKLMAERCLLEQPFVKDPSQTISQLIEGKLTIKAFTRYELGEGLEKRQDNFAEEVMAQVKG
;
A
#
# COMPACT_ATOMS: atom_id res chain seq x y z
N MET A 1 35.72 2.94 -32.70
CA MET A 1 34.87 1.73 -32.64
C MET A 1 33.48 2.06 -33.14
N ASN A 2 32.79 1.14 -33.83
CA ASN A 2 31.52 1.45 -34.48
C ASN A 2 30.32 0.94 -33.66
N ILE A 3 29.81 1.78 -32.75
CA ILE A 3 28.58 1.48 -31.99
C ILE A 3 27.38 1.65 -32.92
N THR A 4 26.74 0.54 -33.31
CA THR A 4 25.61 0.58 -34.25
C THR A 4 24.30 0.87 -33.53
N ALA A 5 23.32 1.42 -34.25
CA ALA A 5 21.98 1.63 -33.71
C ALA A 5 21.31 0.33 -33.26
N GLN A 6 21.64 -0.79 -33.89
CA GLN A 6 21.13 -2.11 -33.51
C GLN A 6 21.67 -2.56 -32.15
N MET A 7 22.95 -2.38 -31.87
CA MET A 7 23.53 -2.70 -30.56
C MET A 7 22.89 -1.87 -29.45
N VAL A 8 22.67 -0.56 -29.69
CA VAL A 8 22.00 0.32 -28.74
C VAL A 8 20.57 -0.15 -28.48
N LYS A 9 19.83 -0.50 -29.54
CA LYS A 9 18.47 -1.02 -29.42
C LYS A 9 18.44 -2.33 -28.64
N GLU A 10 19.32 -3.27 -28.96
CA GLU A 10 19.41 -4.57 -28.28
C GLU A 10 19.71 -4.41 -26.78
N LEU A 11 20.68 -3.56 -26.43
CA LEU A 11 21.01 -3.29 -25.04
C LEU A 11 19.85 -2.63 -24.30
N ARG A 12 19.15 -1.67 -24.94
CA ARG A 12 17.95 -1.04 -24.39
C ARG A 12 16.85 -2.08 -24.17
N ASP A 13 16.54 -2.90 -25.16
CA ASP A 13 15.47 -3.87 -25.08
C ASP A 13 15.78 -4.94 -24.01
N LYS A 14 17.05 -5.28 -23.80
CA LYS A 14 17.51 -6.21 -22.75
C LYS A 14 17.48 -5.61 -21.34
N THR A 15 17.78 -4.32 -21.19
CA THR A 15 18.01 -3.70 -19.86
C THR A 15 16.90 -2.75 -19.41
N GLY A 16 16.03 -2.31 -20.31
CA GLY A 16 15.04 -1.24 -20.06
C GLY A 16 15.64 0.17 -20.00
N ALA A 17 16.95 0.34 -20.16
CA ALA A 17 17.60 1.65 -20.05
C ALA A 17 17.17 2.63 -21.16
N GLY A 18 17.23 3.93 -20.86
CA GLY A 18 17.00 4.99 -21.85
C GLY A 18 17.96 4.89 -23.03
N MET A 19 17.51 5.25 -24.24
CA MET A 19 18.28 5.10 -25.49
C MET A 19 19.69 5.72 -25.42
N MET A 20 19.80 6.91 -24.83
CA MET A 20 21.08 7.59 -24.67
C MET A 20 21.97 6.96 -23.60
N ASP A 21 21.39 6.39 -22.55
CA ASP A 21 22.16 5.67 -21.52
C ASP A 21 22.72 4.36 -22.07
N ALA A 22 21.93 3.61 -22.84
CA ALA A 22 22.40 2.41 -23.54
C ALA A 22 23.55 2.72 -24.51
N LYS A 23 23.42 3.81 -25.29
CA LYS A 23 24.50 4.25 -26.18
C LYS A 23 25.76 4.66 -25.41
N LYS A 24 25.62 5.43 -24.33
CA LYS A 24 26.75 5.86 -23.50
C LYS A 24 27.46 4.67 -22.86
N ALA A 25 26.70 3.70 -22.34
CA ALA A 25 27.28 2.49 -21.76
C ALA A 25 28.11 1.71 -22.79
N LEU A 26 27.57 1.51 -24.01
CA LEU A 26 28.31 0.85 -25.09
C LEU A 26 29.56 1.62 -25.51
N VAL A 27 29.53 2.96 -25.47
CA VAL A 27 30.74 3.76 -25.76
C VAL A 27 31.78 3.59 -24.66
N GLU A 28 31.38 3.57 -23.38
CA GLU A 28 32.29 3.50 -22.24
C GLU A 28 33.04 2.16 -22.15
N VAL A 29 32.40 1.07 -22.58
CA VAL A 29 32.96 -0.28 -22.52
C VAL A 29 33.32 -0.83 -23.90
N ASP A 30 33.58 0.05 -24.87
CA ASP A 30 34.10 -0.33 -26.19
C ASP A 30 33.22 -1.36 -26.93
N GLY A 31 31.90 -1.19 -26.83
CA GLY A 31 30.88 -2.00 -27.51
C GLY A 31 30.65 -3.39 -26.90
N ASP A 32 31.28 -3.71 -25.77
CA ASP A 32 31.09 -4.97 -25.05
C ASP A 32 29.70 -5.03 -24.41
N MET A 33 28.83 -5.92 -24.89
CA MET A 33 27.44 -6.00 -24.46
C MET A 33 27.29 -6.43 -22.99
N GLU A 34 28.17 -7.32 -22.50
CA GLU A 34 28.10 -7.80 -21.11
C GLU A 34 28.57 -6.71 -20.16
N LYS A 35 29.71 -6.08 -20.45
CA LYS A 35 30.20 -4.96 -19.64
C LYS A 35 29.26 -3.76 -19.69
N ALA A 36 28.60 -3.49 -20.83
CA ALA A 36 27.63 -2.41 -20.94
C ALA A 36 26.40 -2.69 -20.07
N THR A 37 25.98 -3.96 -20.00
CA THR A 37 24.89 -4.40 -19.11
C THR A 37 25.28 -4.18 -17.64
N GLU A 38 26.49 -4.57 -17.25
CA GLU A 38 26.99 -4.37 -15.89
C GLU A 38 27.12 -2.88 -15.53
N PHE A 39 27.66 -2.08 -16.45
CA PHE A 39 27.80 -0.63 -16.31
C PHE A 39 26.44 0.04 -16.08
N LEU A 40 25.43 -0.31 -16.89
CA LEU A 40 24.07 0.19 -16.74
C LEU A 40 23.46 -0.22 -15.40
N ARG A 41 23.72 -1.45 -14.92
CA ARG A 41 23.25 -1.91 -13.61
C ARG A 41 23.81 -1.05 -12.48
N GLN A 42 25.12 -0.85 -12.44
CA GLN A 42 25.78 -0.03 -11.43
C GLN A 42 25.26 1.43 -11.46
N LYS A 43 25.16 2.01 -12.66
CA LYS A 43 24.63 3.37 -12.85
C LYS A 43 23.15 3.47 -12.44
N GLY A 44 22.36 2.45 -12.76
CA GLY A 44 20.95 2.34 -12.40
C GLY A 44 20.75 2.33 -10.89
N MET A 45 21.55 1.56 -10.16
CA MET A 45 21.51 1.52 -8.69
C MET A 45 21.80 2.90 -8.08
N ALA A 46 22.84 3.60 -8.55
CA ALA A 46 23.13 4.96 -8.10
C ALA A 46 22.02 5.97 -8.47
N SER A 47 21.40 5.81 -9.63
CA SER A 47 20.26 6.62 -10.07
C SER A 47 19.01 6.37 -9.24
N ALA A 48 18.79 5.14 -8.76
CA ALA A 48 17.68 4.79 -7.87
C ALA A 48 17.87 5.40 -6.48
N GLU A 49 19.08 5.33 -5.92
CA GLU A 49 19.45 5.94 -4.64
C GLU A 49 19.08 7.43 -4.60
N LYS A 50 19.41 8.18 -5.67
CA LYS A 50 19.10 9.62 -5.81
C LYS A 50 17.60 9.92 -5.84
N LYS A 51 16.74 8.96 -6.19
CA LYS A 51 15.28 9.14 -6.24
C LYS A 51 14.61 8.86 -4.89
N MET A 52 15.28 8.20 -3.96
CA MET A 52 14.69 7.83 -2.66
C MET A 52 14.25 9.04 -1.82
N GLY A 53 14.82 10.22 -2.05
CA GLY A 53 14.40 11.47 -1.40
C GLY A 53 13.10 12.08 -1.93
N ARG A 54 12.51 11.55 -3.02
CA ARG A 54 11.28 12.09 -3.61
C ARG A 54 10.02 11.65 -2.84
N ILE A 55 8.92 12.38 -3.03
CA ILE A 55 7.62 12.01 -2.47
C ILE A 55 6.96 10.99 -3.40
N ALA A 56 6.53 9.85 -2.83
CA ALA A 56 5.80 8.81 -3.54
C ALA A 56 4.48 8.54 -2.80
N ALA A 57 3.42 9.27 -3.18
CA ALA A 57 2.10 9.19 -2.55
C ALA A 57 1.05 8.47 -3.41
N GLU A 58 1.36 8.19 -4.67
CA GLU A 58 0.58 7.31 -5.55
C GLU A 58 1.08 5.87 -5.41
N GLY A 59 0.48 4.93 -6.14
CA GLY A 59 0.89 3.52 -6.13
C GLY A 59 -0.28 2.54 -6.13
N ARG A 60 -0.06 1.38 -5.50
CA ARG A 60 -1.03 0.29 -5.50
C ARG A 60 -0.93 -0.56 -4.22
N VAL A 61 -2.10 -0.95 -3.73
CA VAL A 61 -2.27 -2.04 -2.78
C VAL A 61 -2.60 -3.32 -3.55
N ASP A 62 -1.93 -4.42 -3.22
CA ASP A 62 -2.23 -5.75 -3.76
C ASP A 62 -2.07 -6.82 -2.67
N SER A 63 -2.57 -8.02 -2.94
CA SER A 63 -2.60 -9.11 -1.95
C SER A 63 -2.37 -10.48 -2.57
N PHE A 64 -1.91 -11.42 -1.76
CA PHE A 64 -1.76 -12.83 -2.12
C PHE A 64 -2.31 -13.71 -1.00
N ILE A 65 -3.05 -14.76 -1.34
CA ILE A 65 -3.61 -15.75 -0.40
C ILE A 65 -3.25 -17.14 -0.90
N ASP A 66 -2.85 -18.02 0.03
CA ASP A 66 -2.67 -19.45 -0.21
C ASP A 66 -3.44 -20.29 0.84
N ALA A 67 -3.10 -21.58 0.98
CA ALA A 67 -3.76 -22.46 1.95
C ALA A 67 -3.33 -22.20 3.42
N ASN A 68 -2.22 -21.51 3.64
CA ASN A 68 -1.62 -21.26 4.95
C ASN A 68 -1.98 -19.89 5.52
N GLY A 69 -2.34 -18.94 4.66
CA GLY A 69 -2.64 -17.58 5.06
C GLY A 69 -2.67 -16.62 3.88
N GLY A 70 -2.34 -15.37 4.15
CA GLY A 70 -2.23 -14.37 3.12
C GLY A 70 -1.54 -13.10 3.58
N ALA A 71 -1.07 -12.36 2.59
CA ALA A 71 -0.36 -11.09 2.74
C ALA A 71 -1.01 -9.99 1.90
N MET A 72 -0.93 -8.76 2.41
CA MET A 72 -1.32 -7.55 1.69
C MET A 72 -0.20 -6.53 1.79
N VAL A 73 0.13 -5.87 0.68
CA VAL A 73 1.24 -4.92 0.58
C VAL A 73 0.78 -3.62 -0.05
N GLU A 74 1.31 -2.50 0.42
CA GLU A 74 1.24 -1.19 -0.24
C GLU A 74 2.62 -0.86 -0.84
N VAL A 75 2.65 -0.66 -2.16
CA VAL A 75 3.84 -0.18 -2.88
C VAL A 75 3.52 1.16 -3.52
N ASN A 76 4.31 2.18 -3.18
CA ASN A 76 4.11 3.53 -3.66
C ASN A 76 5.02 3.87 -4.84
N CYS A 77 4.53 4.75 -5.71
CA CYS A 77 5.27 5.42 -6.78
C CYS A 77 4.98 6.93 -6.79
N GLU A 78 5.63 7.68 -7.68
CA GLU A 78 5.44 9.14 -7.74
C GLU A 78 4.13 9.50 -8.44
N THR A 79 3.78 8.80 -9.53
CA THR A 79 2.62 9.15 -10.37
C THR A 79 1.60 8.03 -10.51
N ASP A 80 0.37 8.42 -10.85
CA ASP A 80 -0.73 7.47 -11.13
C ASP A 80 -0.54 6.74 -12.47
N PHE A 81 0.24 7.30 -13.40
CA PHE A 81 0.61 6.67 -14.66
C PHE A 81 1.42 5.39 -14.43
N VAL A 82 2.42 5.45 -13.55
CA VAL A 82 3.19 4.26 -13.16
C VAL A 82 2.31 3.27 -12.40
N ALA A 83 1.47 3.74 -11.48
CA ALA A 83 0.56 2.87 -10.72
C ALA A 83 -0.41 2.04 -11.61
N LYS A 84 -0.77 2.57 -12.79
CA LYS A 84 -1.66 1.92 -13.76
C LYS A 84 -0.94 1.02 -14.76
N ASN A 85 0.38 1.07 -14.83
CA ASN A 85 1.19 0.27 -15.74
C ASN A 85 1.22 -1.21 -15.31
N ASP A 86 1.19 -2.15 -16.27
CA ASP A 86 1.15 -3.59 -15.97
C ASP A 86 2.44 -4.10 -15.34
N GLU A 87 3.61 -3.56 -15.70
CA GLU A 87 4.88 -3.89 -15.04
C GLU A 87 4.85 -3.55 -13.54
N PHE A 88 4.26 -2.39 -13.20
CA PHE A 88 4.10 -1.99 -11.81
C PHE A 88 3.11 -2.89 -11.08
N LYS A 89 1.95 -3.21 -11.69
CA LYS A 89 0.97 -4.15 -11.10
C LYS A 89 1.59 -5.51 -10.83
N THR A 90 2.35 -6.05 -11.78
CA THR A 90 3.07 -7.32 -11.60
C THR A 90 4.11 -7.23 -10.49
N LEU A 91 4.84 -6.12 -10.38
CA LEU A 91 5.78 -5.89 -9.27
C LEU A 91 5.07 -5.95 -7.91
N VAL A 92 3.94 -5.26 -7.75
CA VAL A 92 3.20 -5.24 -6.46
C VAL A 92 2.62 -6.62 -6.13
N ALA A 93 2.03 -7.30 -7.11
CA ALA A 93 1.49 -8.66 -6.94
C ALA A 93 2.58 -9.66 -6.53
N ASN A 94 3.75 -9.61 -7.19
CA ASN A 94 4.89 -10.45 -6.82
C ASN A 94 5.42 -10.11 -5.42
N MET A 95 5.39 -8.84 -5.02
CA MET A 95 5.79 -8.42 -3.68
C MET A 95 4.86 -9.02 -2.61
N ALA A 96 3.54 -9.00 -2.84
CA ALA A 96 2.58 -9.65 -1.95
C ALA A 96 2.86 -11.15 -1.81
N LYS A 97 3.13 -11.82 -2.94
CA LYS A 97 3.51 -13.25 -2.93
C LYS A 97 4.79 -13.50 -2.16
N HIS A 98 5.83 -12.70 -2.37
CA HIS A 98 7.10 -12.85 -1.65
C HIS A 98 6.94 -12.65 -0.14
N VAL A 99 6.07 -11.73 0.30
CA VAL A 99 5.76 -11.56 1.73
C VAL A 99 5.15 -12.84 2.33
N GLU A 100 4.27 -13.52 1.58
CA GLU A 100 3.68 -14.77 2.06
C GLU A 100 4.68 -15.93 2.04
N ASP A 101 5.39 -16.12 0.92
CA ASP A 101 6.33 -17.23 0.75
C ASP A 101 7.51 -17.17 1.74
N LEU A 102 8.04 -15.97 1.96
CA LEU A 102 9.29 -15.75 2.69
C LEU A 102 9.07 -15.36 4.16
N LYS A 103 7.83 -14.98 4.49
CA LYS A 103 7.41 -14.60 5.84
C LYS A 103 8.34 -13.59 6.56
N PRO A 104 8.77 -12.49 5.91
CA PRO A 104 9.63 -11.50 6.56
C PRO A 104 8.93 -10.86 7.75
N ALA A 105 9.72 -10.37 8.71
CA ALA A 105 9.23 -9.66 9.89
C ALA A 105 8.76 -8.24 9.56
N ASP A 106 9.47 -7.57 8.65
CA ASP A 106 9.23 -6.18 8.24
C ASP A 106 9.74 -5.94 6.81
N VAL A 107 9.59 -4.69 6.33
CA VAL A 107 10.00 -4.29 4.98
C VAL A 107 11.51 -4.43 4.77
N ASP A 108 12.33 -4.12 5.78
CA ASP A 108 13.78 -4.21 5.64
C ASP A 108 14.22 -5.67 5.47
N ALA A 109 13.64 -6.59 6.26
CA ALA A 109 13.84 -8.02 6.12
C ALA A 109 13.38 -8.54 4.74
N LEU A 110 12.25 -8.05 4.22
CA LEU A 110 11.77 -8.38 2.88
C LEU A 110 12.80 -7.96 1.82
N LEU A 111 13.28 -6.72 1.85
CA LEU A 111 14.22 -6.18 0.88
C LEU A 111 15.59 -6.86 0.94
N ALA A 112 15.99 -7.35 2.13
CA ALA A 112 17.24 -8.08 2.36
C ALA A 112 17.15 -9.58 2.02
N THR A 113 15.98 -10.10 1.61
CA THR A 113 15.81 -11.51 1.25
C THR A 113 16.11 -11.75 -0.23
N THR A 114 16.71 -12.90 -0.54
CA THR A 114 16.91 -13.35 -1.92
C THR A 114 15.58 -13.73 -2.58
N CYS A 115 15.31 -13.11 -3.72
CA CYS A 115 14.14 -13.34 -4.55
C CYS A 115 14.20 -14.74 -5.18
N PRO A 116 13.22 -15.62 -4.90
CA PRO A 116 13.22 -16.98 -5.44
C PRO A 116 13.18 -17.07 -6.97
N SER A 117 12.67 -16.03 -7.64
CA SER A 117 12.49 -16.02 -9.10
C SER A 117 13.68 -15.49 -9.89
N CYS A 118 14.61 -14.77 -9.25
CA CYS A 118 15.74 -14.14 -9.96
C CYS A 118 17.09 -14.22 -9.24
N ASP A 119 17.17 -14.86 -8.07
CA ASP A 119 18.40 -15.07 -7.29
C ASP A 119 19.13 -13.78 -6.88
N LYS A 120 18.43 -12.64 -6.92
CA LYS A 120 18.91 -11.34 -6.43
C LYS A 120 18.21 -10.98 -5.14
N LEU A 121 18.81 -10.09 -4.34
CA LEU A 121 18.06 -9.46 -3.25
C LEU A 121 16.83 -8.73 -3.80
N ILE A 122 15.69 -8.84 -3.11
CA ILE A 122 14.45 -8.15 -3.53
C ILE A 122 14.69 -6.64 -3.63
N GLY A 123 15.47 -6.06 -2.72
CA GLY A 123 15.86 -4.65 -2.76
C GLY A 123 16.69 -4.28 -3.99
N GLU A 124 17.55 -5.17 -4.49
CA GLU A 124 18.31 -4.95 -5.72
C GLU A 124 17.40 -5.01 -6.94
N ALA A 125 16.52 -6.02 -7.01
CA ALA A 125 15.54 -6.12 -8.08
C ALA A 125 14.61 -4.90 -8.12
N LEU A 126 14.21 -4.36 -6.96
CA LEU A 126 13.44 -3.13 -6.86
C LEU A 126 14.23 -1.91 -7.38
N LYS A 127 15.51 -1.78 -7.03
CA LYS A 127 16.38 -0.70 -7.55
C LYS A 127 16.53 -0.77 -9.07
N GLU A 128 16.62 -1.97 -9.65
CA GLU A 128 16.61 -2.14 -11.11
C GLU A 128 15.29 -1.64 -11.74
N LYS A 129 14.15 -1.94 -11.13
CA LYS A 129 12.84 -1.41 -11.57
C LYS A 129 12.75 0.11 -11.46
N ILE A 130 13.25 0.70 -10.38
CA ILE A 130 13.34 2.17 -10.21
C ILE A 130 14.20 2.81 -11.32
N ALA A 131 15.31 2.17 -11.70
CA ALA A 131 16.17 2.66 -12.76
C ALA A 131 15.48 2.62 -14.13
N SER A 132 14.75 1.55 -14.42
CA SER A 132 13.99 1.36 -15.67
C SER A 132 12.79 2.31 -15.77
N ILE A 133 11.99 2.41 -14.69
CA ILE A 133 10.76 3.22 -14.65
C ILE A 133 11.08 4.71 -14.52
N GLY A 134 12.16 5.08 -13.81
CA GLY A 134 12.57 6.47 -13.64
C GLY A 134 11.87 7.22 -12.52
N GLU A 135 11.03 6.55 -11.74
CA GLU A 135 10.35 7.08 -10.54
C GLU A 135 10.84 6.37 -9.27
N LYS A 136 10.77 7.06 -8.13
CA LYS A 136 10.84 6.43 -6.82
C LYS A 136 9.75 5.38 -6.71
N ILE A 137 10.14 4.17 -6.35
CA ILE A 137 9.23 3.11 -5.95
C ILE A 137 9.63 2.65 -4.57
N THR A 138 8.68 2.43 -3.68
CA THR A 138 8.97 2.03 -2.30
C THR A 138 7.92 1.04 -1.82
N VAL A 139 8.36 -0.07 -1.23
CA VAL A 139 7.48 -0.94 -0.44
C VAL A 139 7.25 -0.22 0.88
N ARG A 140 6.02 0.24 1.12
CA ARG A 140 5.73 1.11 2.26
C ARG A 140 5.39 0.33 3.51
N ARG A 141 4.52 -0.66 3.37
CA ARG A 141 4.05 -1.51 4.47
C ARG A 141 3.46 -2.79 3.92
N PHE A 142 3.48 -3.84 4.74
CA PHE A 142 2.71 -5.05 4.50
C PHE A 142 2.13 -5.57 5.82
N VAL A 143 1.15 -6.44 5.69
CA VAL A 143 0.59 -7.25 6.78
C VAL A 143 0.45 -8.69 6.31
N ARG A 144 0.56 -9.64 7.23
CA ARG A 144 0.34 -11.06 7.00
C ARG A 144 -0.55 -11.63 8.09
N TYR A 145 -1.48 -12.50 7.71
CA TYR A 145 -2.26 -13.33 8.62
C TYR A 145 -2.16 -14.80 8.24
N GLU A 146 -2.14 -15.67 9.25
CA GLU A 146 -2.14 -17.12 9.06
C GLU A 146 -3.56 -17.70 9.24
N GLY A 147 -3.79 -18.87 8.66
CA GLY A 147 -5.06 -19.58 8.70
C GLY A 147 -6.11 -19.05 7.72
N PRO A 148 -7.41 -19.24 8.00
CA PRO A 148 -8.48 -18.76 7.14
C PRO A 148 -8.45 -17.24 6.99
N VAL A 149 -8.24 -16.80 5.74
CA VAL A 149 -8.18 -15.38 5.39
C VAL A 149 -8.98 -15.07 4.12
N ALA A 150 -9.41 -13.82 3.97
CA ALA A 150 -9.98 -13.30 2.74
C ALA A 150 -9.41 -11.91 2.44
N THR A 151 -9.46 -11.52 1.16
CA THR A 151 -8.98 -10.22 0.69
C THR A 151 -10.00 -9.53 -0.19
N TYR A 152 -9.99 -8.20 -0.19
CA TYR A 152 -10.71 -7.39 -1.18
C TYR A 152 -9.86 -6.19 -1.58
N ILE A 153 -9.64 -6.01 -2.88
CA ILE A 153 -8.86 -4.91 -3.45
C ILE A 153 -9.78 -4.05 -4.32
N HIS A 154 -10.06 -2.82 -3.89
CA HIS A 154 -10.85 -1.85 -4.64
C HIS A 154 -9.94 -0.97 -5.49
N ASN A 155 -9.89 -1.27 -6.80
CA ASN A 155 -9.14 -0.50 -7.80
C ASN A 155 -7.64 -0.29 -7.49
N GLY A 156 -7.06 -1.13 -6.63
CA GLY A 156 -5.68 -0.98 -6.13
C GLY A 156 -5.46 0.18 -5.16
N LYS A 157 -6.51 0.90 -4.74
CA LYS A 157 -6.42 2.04 -3.83
C LYS A 157 -6.80 1.69 -2.40
N ILE A 158 -7.75 0.78 -2.23
CA ILE A 158 -8.14 0.26 -0.91
C ILE A 158 -7.90 -1.24 -0.94
N GLY A 159 -7.25 -1.76 0.09
CA GLY A 159 -7.12 -3.19 0.30
C GLY A 159 -7.59 -3.60 1.68
N VAL A 160 -8.20 -4.76 1.78
CA VAL A 160 -8.60 -5.38 3.05
C VAL A 160 -8.02 -6.78 3.11
N LEU A 161 -7.40 -7.13 4.22
CA LEU A 161 -7.07 -8.51 4.59
C LEU A 161 -7.81 -8.84 5.89
N LEU A 162 -8.64 -9.88 5.86
CA LEU A 162 -9.47 -10.36 6.98
C LEU A 162 -8.94 -11.72 7.44
N SER A 163 -8.89 -11.94 8.75
CA SER A 163 -8.58 -13.25 9.37
C SER A 163 -9.72 -13.73 10.25
N THR A 164 -10.05 -15.02 10.15
CA THR A 164 -11.13 -15.67 10.88
C THR A 164 -10.67 -16.99 11.54
N ASP A 165 -11.53 -17.58 12.37
CA ASP A 165 -11.32 -18.92 12.92
C ASP A 165 -11.66 -20.05 11.94
N LYS A 166 -12.57 -19.80 10.99
CA LYS A 166 -13.06 -20.75 9.99
C LYS A 166 -13.19 -20.10 8.63
N GLU A 167 -13.08 -20.92 7.60
CA GLU A 167 -13.28 -20.50 6.22
C GLU A 167 -14.77 -20.51 5.85
N ASP A 168 -15.28 -19.37 5.39
CA ASP A 168 -16.55 -19.21 4.70
C ASP A 168 -16.34 -18.14 3.61
N LYS A 169 -15.95 -18.59 2.40
CA LYS A 169 -15.43 -17.71 1.34
C LYS A 169 -16.39 -16.59 0.98
N ASP A 170 -17.66 -16.90 0.81
CA ASP A 170 -18.66 -15.92 0.37
C ASP A 170 -18.92 -14.89 1.47
N LEU A 171 -19.10 -15.34 2.72
CA LEU A 171 -19.30 -14.45 3.86
C LEU A 171 -18.07 -13.58 4.12
N MET A 172 -16.87 -14.16 4.09
CA MET A 172 -15.62 -13.42 4.32
C MET A 172 -15.37 -12.38 3.23
N ASN A 173 -15.67 -12.68 1.97
CA ASN A 173 -15.60 -11.70 0.88
C ASN A 173 -16.56 -10.53 1.09
N ASP A 174 -17.78 -10.82 1.55
CA ASP A 174 -18.79 -9.81 1.86
C ASP A 174 -18.39 -8.91 3.04
N ILE A 175 -17.75 -9.48 4.05
CA ILE A 175 -17.18 -8.73 5.18
C ILE A 175 -15.99 -7.88 4.69
N CYS A 176 -15.12 -8.39 3.82
CA CYS A 176 -14.03 -7.58 3.25
C CYS A 176 -14.54 -6.37 2.47
N LEU A 177 -15.60 -6.55 1.66
CA LEU A 177 -16.28 -5.45 0.97
C LEU A 177 -16.84 -4.43 1.97
N HIS A 178 -17.47 -4.91 3.04
CA HIS A 178 -17.99 -4.05 4.11
C HIS A 178 -16.88 -3.24 4.77
N ILE A 179 -15.77 -3.87 5.18
CA ILE A 179 -14.63 -3.18 5.79
C ILE A 179 -14.06 -2.12 4.83
N ALA A 180 -13.93 -2.45 3.54
CA ALA A 180 -13.42 -1.50 2.55
C ALA A 180 -14.27 -0.23 2.46
N SER A 181 -15.60 -0.38 2.52
CA SER A 181 -16.58 0.69 2.42
C SER A 181 -16.81 1.47 3.72
N SER A 182 -17.00 0.77 4.85
CA SER A 182 -17.38 1.38 6.14
C SER A 182 -16.18 1.78 7.00
N ALA A 183 -14.96 1.37 6.63
CA ALA A 183 -13.71 1.73 7.29
C ALA A 183 -13.74 1.63 8.83
N PRO A 184 -14.19 0.50 9.42
CA PRO A 184 -14.03 0.29 10.86
C PRO A 184 -12.55 0.35 11.25
N LYS A 185 -12.30 0.75 12.50
CA LYS A 185 -10.95 0.81 13.07
C LYS A 185 -10.64 -0.39 13.98
N PHE A 186 -11.68 -1.00 14.55
CA PHE A 186 -11.56 -2.08 15.53
C PHE A 186 -12.52 -3.21 15.17
N VAL A 187 -12.23 -4.44 15.59
CA VAL A 187 -13.20 -5.54 15.47
C VAL A 187 -14.35 -5.30 16.43
N SER A 188 -14.05 -4.98 17.69
CA SER A 188 -15.03 -4.85 18.78
C SER A 188 -14.66 -3.72 19.75
N ARG A 189 -15.58 -3.36 20.66
CA ARG A 189 -15.31 -2.33 21.70
C ARG A 189 -14.15 -2.69 22.61
N ALA A 190 -13.92 -3.98 22.84
CA ALA A 190 -12.86 -4.44 23.73
C ALA A 190 -11.46 -4.08 23.21
N GLU A 191 -11.33 -3.80 21.91
CA GLU A 191 -10.06 -3.41 21.28
C GLU A 191 -9.82 -1.90 21.28
N ILE A 192 -10.82 -1.08 21.66
CA ILE A 192 -10.67 0.37 21.66
C ILE A 192 -9.80 0.79 22.86
N PRO A 193 -8.64 1.45 22.64
CA PRO A 193 -7.85 2.01 23.72
C PRO A 193 -8.64 3.07 24.50
N GLN A 194 -8.55 3.06 25.83
CA GLN A 194 -9.21 4.07 26.66
C GLN A 194 -8.80 5.50 26.27
N SER A 195 -7.55 5.69 25.82
CA SER A 195 -7.05 6.99 25.32
C SER A 195 -7.81 7.51 24.11
N GLU A 196 -8.30 6.64 23.21
CA GLU A 196 -9.14 7.06 22.07
C GLU A 196 -10.50 7.55 22.56
N ILE A 197 -11.10 6.84 23.52
CA ILE A 197 -12.38 7.21 24.12
C ILE A 197 -12.26 8.55 24.86
N ASP A 198 -11.22 8.70 25.67
CA ASP A 198 -10.95 9.91 26.44
C ASP A 198 -10.71 11.11 25.52
N GLU A 199 -9.95 10.92 24.43
CA GLU A 199 -9.68 11.98 23.47
C GLU A 199 -10.96 12.44 22.75
N GLU A 200 -11.76 11.51 22.24
CA GLU A 200 -13.03 11.86 21.58
C GLU A 200 -14.02 12.48 22.57
N THR A 201 -14.01 12.04 23.83
CA THR A 201 -14.81 12.65 24.91
C THR A 201 -14.39 14.09 25.15
N ARG A 202 -13.09 14.36 25.20
CA ARG A 202 -12.54 15.71 25.35
C ARG A 202 -12.93 16.61 24.18
N ILE A 203 -12.82 16.11 22.95
CA ILE A 203 -13.20 16.83 21.73
C ILE A 203 -14.71 17.17 21.75
N GLU A 204 -15.57 16.18 22.00
CA GLU A 204 -17.02 16.38 22.06
C GLU A 204 -17.43 17.35 23.16
N MET A 205 -16.81 17.29 24.34
CA MET A 205 -17.05 18.24 25.45
C MET A 205 -16.74 19.69 25.09
N GLY A 206 -15.79 19.90 24.18
CA GLY A 206 -15.35 21.22 23.72
C GLY A 206 -16.22 21.84 22.61
N LYS A 207 -17.20 21.12 22.06
CA LYS A 207 -18.00 21.63 20.94
C LYS A 207 -18.93 22.77 21.36
N GLU A 208 -18.96 23.82 20.54
CA GLU A 208 -19.67 25.08 20.81
C GLU A 208 -21.17 24.89 21.07
N ASP A 209 -21.80 23.92 20.40
CA ASP A 209 -23.22 23.60 20.53
C ASP A 209 -23.60 23.05 21.91
N LEU A 210 -22.61 22.60 22.69
CA LEU A 210 -22.79 22.06 24.02
C LEU A 210 -22.37 23.01 25.14
N LEU A 211 -21.62 24.08 24.85
CA LEU A 211 -21.07 24.99 25.87
C LEU A 211 -22.16 25.73 26.68
N LYS A 212 -23.33 25.98 26.06
CA LYS A 212 -24.46 26.66 26.71
C LYS A 212 -25.36 25.72 27.53
N LYS A 213 -25.08 24.40 27.52
CA LYS A 213 -25.90 23.40 28.22
C LYS A 213 -25.37 23.20 29.65
N PRO A 214 -26.25 22.90 30.64
CA PRO A 214 -25.82 22.49 31.97
C PRO A 214 -24.86 21.29 31.91
N GLU A 215 -23.87 21.25 32.82
CA GLU A 215 -22.77 20.26 32.77
C GLU A 215 -23.25 18.81 32.76
N ASN A 216 -24.25 18.48 33.58
CA ASN A 216 -24.86 17.15 33.64
C ASN A 216 -25.58 16.75 32.33
N ILE A 217 -26.22 17.70 31.66
CA ILE A 217 -26.88 17.48 30.36
C ILE A 217 -25.82 17.35 29.26
N ARG A 218 -24.79 18.19 29.29
CA ARG A 218 -23.65 18.13 28.38
C ARG A 218 -22.95 16.77 28.46
N ALA A 219 -22.61 16.30 29.66
CA ALA A 219 -21.95 15.03 29.87
C ALA A 219 -22.73 13.85 29.28
N LYS A 220 -24.05 13.78 29.53
CA LYS A 220 -24.92 12.74 28.95
C LYS A 220 -25.00 12.78 27.43
N ILE A 221 -25.01 13.98 26.84
CA ILE A 221 -25.01 14.13 25.37
C ILE A 221 -23.68 13.64 24.79
N VAL A 222 -22.56 14.03 25.40
CA VAL A 222 -21.23 13.59 24.98
C VAL A 222 -21.11 12.08 25.08
N GLU A 223 -21.52 11.48 26.19
CA GLU A 223 -21.52 10.03 26.38
C GLU A 223 -22.27 9.33 25.23
N GLY A 224 -23.46 9.80 24.88
CA GLY A 224 -24.23 9.26 23.74
C GLY A 224 -23.52 9.42 22.39
N ARG A 225 -22.89 10.57 22.13
CA ARG A 225 -22.15 10.83 20.88
C ARG A 225 -20.90 9.97 20.78
N VAL A 226 -20.09 9.90 21.84
CA VAL A 226 -18.90 9.05 21.90
C VAL A 226 -19.31 7.59 21.75
N ASN A 227 -20.35 7.13 22.44
CA ASN A 227 -20.83 5.75 22.29
C ASN A 227 -21.25 5.41 20.87
N LYS A 228 -21.94 6.33 20.18
CA LYS A 228 -22.29 6.17 18.76
C LYS A 228 -21.05 6.13 17.88
N LEU A 229 -20.09 7.04 18.08
CA LEU A 229 -18.84 7.07 17.33
C LEU A 229 -18.01 5.78 17.52
N MET A 230 -17.96 5.25 18.74
CA MET A 230 -17.29 3.98 19.02
C MET A 230 -17.99 2.81 18.30
N ALA A 231 -19.33 2.77 18.30
CA ALA A 231 -20.08 1.77 17.54
C ALA A 231 -19.78 1.85 16.03
N GLU A 232 -19.70 3.07 15.48
CA GLU A 232 -19.34 3.30 14.07
C GLU A 232 -17.90 2.90 13.75
N ARG A 233 -16.99 2.84 14.74
CA ARG A 233 -15.59 2.39 14.57
C ARG A 233 -15.41 0.89 14.78
N CYS A 234 -16.40 0.19 15.34
CA CYS A 234 -16.33 -1.24 15.63
C CYS A 234 -17.06 -2.06 14.56
N LEU A 235 -16.32 -2.90 13.84
CA LEU A 235 -16.84 -3.75 12.77
C LEU A 235 -18.09 -4.54 13.21
N LEU A 236 -18.05 -5.19 14.38
CA LEU A 236 -19.15 -6.02 14.85
C LEU A 236 -20.45 -5.26 15.13
N GLU A 237 -20.38 -3.94 15.41
CA GLU A 237 -21.54 -3.08 15.67
C GLU A 237 -22.05 -2.37 14.41
N GLN A 238 -21.29 -2.38 13.32
CA GLN A 238 -21.67 -1.72 12.08
C GLN A 238 -22.85 -2.45 11.40
N PRO A 239 -23.86 -1.71 10.89
CA PRO A 239 -24.88 -2.26 10.00
C PRO A 239 -24.23 -2.78 8.71
N PHE A 240 -24.59 -3.99 8.28
CA PHE A 240 -23.98 -4.60 7.11
C PHE A 240 -24.35 -3.83 5.82
N VAL A 241 -23.36 -3.52 4.98
CA VAL A 241 -23.56 -2.62 3.81
C VAL A 241 -24.52 -3.18 2.76
N LYS A 242 -24.65 -4.51 2.65
CA LYS A 242 -25.60 -5.14 1.71
C LYS A 242 -26.98 -5.34 2.33
N ASP A 243 -27.06 -5.39 3.65
CA ASP A 243 -28.32 -5.51 4.40
C ASP A 243 -28.22 -4.75 5.73
N PRO A 244 -28.52 -3.44 5.74
CA PRO A 244 -28.40 -2.61 6.95
C PRO A 244 -29.39 -2.97 8.06
N SER A 245 -30.31 -3.92 7.85
CA SER A 245 -31.23 -4.39 8.88
C SER A 245 -30.57 -5.25 9.96
N GLN A 246 -29.36 -5.74 9.68
CA GLN A 246 -28.55 -6.53 10.61
C GLN A 246 -27.13 -5.96 10.74
N THR A 247 -26.53 -6.15 11.91
CA THR A 247 -25.13 -5.84 12.18
C THR A 247 -24.20 -6.97 11.70
N ILE A 248 -22.90 -6.69 11.58
CA ILE A 248 -21.92 -7.74 11.29
C ILE A 248 -21.91 -8.83 12.36
N SER A 249 -22.07 -8.47 13.65
CA SER A 249 -22.17 -9.47 14.72
C SER A 249 -23.33 -10.45 14.50
N GLN A 250 -24.49 -9.95 14.07
CA GLN A 250 -25.66 -10.80 13.76
C GLN A 250 -25.43 -11.62 12.50
N LEU A 251 -24.77 -11.04 11.48
CA LEU A 251 -24.48 -11.72 10.23
C LEU A 251 -23.59 -12.96 10.43
N ILE A 252 -22.60 -12.88 11.32
CA ILE A 252 -21.61 -13.95 11.56
C ILE A 252 -22.00 -14.94 12.65
N GLU A 253 -23.09 -14.69 13.39
CA GLU A 253 -23.49 -15.46 14.56
C GLU A 253 -23.56 -16.97 14.26
N GLY A 254 -22.80 -17.77 15.02
CA GLY A 254 -22.74 -19.23 14.87
C GLY A 254 -21.99 -19.74 13.62
N LYS A 255 -21.52 -18.85 12.74
CA LYS A 255 -20.83 -19.20 11.48
C LYS A 255 -19.32 -19.15 11.64
N LEU A 256 -18.79 -17.99 12.04
CA LEU A 256 -17.36 -17.75 12.24
C LEU A 256 -17.11 -16.65 13.27
N THR A 257 -15.87 -16.53 13.70
CA THR A 257 -15.34 -15.45 14.53
C THR A 257 -14.30 -14.67 13.74
N ILE A 258 -14.43 -13.35 13.71
CA ILE A 258 -13.43 -12.45 13.15
C ILE A 258 -12.30 -12.31 14.18
N LYS A 259 -11.07 -12.64 13.78
CA LYS A 259 -9.89 -12.52 14.64
C LYS A 259 -9.22 -11.15 14.50
N ALA A 260 -9.06 -10.70 13.26
CA ALA A 260 -8.41 -9.45 12.94
C ALA A 260 -8.77 -9.03 11.52
N PHE A 261 -8.62 -7.74 11.22
CA PHE A 261 -8.57 -7.25 9.86
C PHE A 261 -7.52 -6.14 9.73
N THR A 262 -7.08 -5.90 8.52
CA THR A 262 -6.31 -4.70 8.16
C THR A 262 -6.92 -4.10 6.93
N ARG A 263 -7.16 -2.79 6.97
CA ARG A 263 -7.57 -1.98 5.82
C ARG A 263 -6.43 -1.02 5.49
N TYR A 264 -5.94 -1.06 4.26
CA TYR A 264 -5.06 -0.04 3.72
C TYR A 264 -5.83 0.89 2.80
N GLU A 265 -5.55 2.18 2.94
CA GLU A 265 -5.87 3.19 1.95
C GLU A 265 -4.56 3.77 1.40
N LEU A 266 -4.43 3.75 0.08
CA LEU A 266 -3.21 4.16 -0.61
C LEU A 266 -2.83 5.59 -0.24
N GLY A 267 -1.59 5.76 0.22
CA GLY A 267 -1.05 7.06 0.58
C GLY A 267 -1.64 7.66 1.85
N GLU A 268 -2.40 6.91 2.64
CA GLU A 268 -2.93 7.34 3.93
C GLU A 268 -1.82 7.92 4.81
N GLY A 269 -1.92 9.19 5.21
CA GLY A 269 -0.91 9.85 6.05
C GLY A 269 0.36 10.31 5.32
N LEU A 270 0.42 10.21 3.98
CA LEU A 270 1.48 10.84 3.18
C LEU A 270 1.06 12.23 2.71
N GLU A 271 1.97 13.19 2.80
CA GLU A 271 1.80 14.49 2.14
C GLU A 271 1.75 14.27 0.62
N LYS A 272 0.67 14.74 0.00
CA LYS A 272 0.54 14.73 -1.46
C LYS A 272 1.27 15.94 -2.02
N ARG A 273 2.12 15.70 -3.02
CA ARG A 273 2.81 16.77 -3.75
C ARG A 273 1.75 17.67 -4.42
N GLN A 274 1.69 18.94 -4.02
CA GLN A 274 0.91 19.98 -4.72
C GLN A 274 1.86 20.76 -5.60
N ASP A 275 2.06 20.31 -6.84
CA ASP A 275 2.76 21.15 -7.83
C ASP A 275 1.76 22.12 -8.46
N ASN A 276 2.03 23.43 -8.34
CA ASN A 276 1.32 24.44 -9.11
C ASN A 276 1.97 24.52 -10.50
N PHE A 277 1.35 23.84 -11.48
CA PHE A 277 1.83 23.80 -12.86
C PHE A 277 2.08 25.20 -13.46
N ALA A 278 1.27 26.20 -13.09
CA ALA A 278 1.46 27.57 -13.56
C ALA A 278 2.74 28.20 -13.00
N GLU A 279 3.06 27.95 -11.72
CA GLU A 279 4.29 28.43 -11.11
C GLU A 279 5.52 27.71 -11.65
N GLU A 280 5.43 26.40 -11.89
CA GLU A 280 6.53 25.61 -12.49
C GLU A 280 6.86 26.10 -13.91
N VAL A 281 5.83 26.33 -14.74
CA VAL A 281 5.99 26.91 -16.08
C VAL A 281 6.58 28.33 -16.00
N MET A 282 6.10 29.17 -15.08
CA MET A 282 6.62 30.52 -14.89
C MET A 282 8.07 30.54 -14.40
N ALA A 283 8.49 29.55 -13.60
CA ALA A 283 9.86 29.42 -13.14
C ALA A 283 10.81 29.01 -14.28
N GLN A 284 10.37 28.13 -15.19
CA GLN A 284 11.17 27.72 -16.35
C GLN A 284 11.30 28.81 -17.43
N VAL A 285 10.32 29.71 -17.55
CA VAL A 285 10.37 30.84 -18.50
C VAL A 285 11.29 31.98 -18.01
N LYS A 286 11.58 32.03 -16.70
CA LYS A 286 12.43 33.06 -16.08
C LYS A 286 13.90 32.67 -15.93
N GLY A 287 14.27 31.44 -16.29
CA GLY A 287 15.65 30.93 -16.33
C GLY A 287 16.16 30.72 -17.74
#